data_AF-A0A535N0H1-F1
#
_entry.id   AF-A0A535N0H1-F1
#
_cell.length_a   1.000
_cell.length_b   1.000
_cell.length_c   1.000
_cell.angle_alpha   90.00
_cell.angle_beta   90.00
_cell.angle_gamma   90.00
#
_symmetry.space_group_name_H-M   'P 1'
#
loop_
_entity.id
_entity.type
_entity.pdbx_description
1 polymer ?
#
loop_
_entity_poly.entity_id
_entity_poly.type
_entity_poly.pdbx_seq_one_letter_code
_entity_poly.pdbx_strand_id
1 'polypeptide(L)'
;MTTSSAAPGGGSGSPIALSLFDRVSDYAEALETGTADIGKPLTDATPIVVFCQNFFAQLFQNVLNAPIRSIDARAKEQAATIRQQKSDDASAPLRRLLAVFEELCDEWQDVRGLSYVWYRHRALDEFHATLLPDLFEAITSWANAVDHQDLAQRSALAEAAYKKGLMALSARLAKA
;
A
#
# COMPACT_ATOMS: atom_id res chain seq x y z
N MET A 1 38.64 -33.04 15.71
CA MET A 1 38.82 -31.80 14.92
C MET A 1 37.46 -31.43 14.36
N THR A 2 36.96 -30.31 14.85
CA THR A 2 35.78 -29.52 14.40
C THR A 2 35.89 -29.21 12.90
N THR A 3 34.81 -29.10 12.13
CA THR A 3 33.84 -28.00 12.24
C THR A 3 32.43 -28.37 11.75
N SER A 4 31.47 -28.19 12.66
CA SER A 4 30.10 -27.81 12.33
C SER A 4 30.13 -26.53 11.49
N SER A 5 29.56 -26.55 10.29
CA SER A 5 29.32 -25.32 9.52
C SER A 5 27.89 -24.86 9.79
N ALA A 6 27.79 -23.87 10.67
CA ALA A 6 26.56 -23.19 11.00
C ALA A 6 26.06 -22.40 9.78
N ALA A 7 24.80 -22.63 9.40
CA ALA A 7 24.06 -21.68 8.59
C ALA A 7 23.84 -20.40 9.42
N PRO A 8 24.20 -19.21 8.92
CA PRO A 8 23.98 -17.99 9.66
C PRO A 8 22.54 -17.49 9.45
N GLY A 9 21.85 -17.22 10.55
CA GLY A 9 20.86 -16.12 10.61
C GLY A 9 19.40 -16.50 10.40
N GLY A 10 18.82 -17.21 11.37
CA GLY A 10 17.39 -17.08 11.65
C GLY A 10 17.08 -15.66 12.12
N GLY A 11 16.60 -14.82 11.21
CA GLY A 11 15.84 -13.62 11.53
C GLY A 11 14.42 -13.83 11.04
N SER A 12 13.55 -14.37 11.91
CA SER A 12 12.11 -14.55 11.65
C SER A 12 11.38 -13.20 11.62
N GLY A 13 11.78 -12.31 10.71
CA GLY A 13 11.14 -11.04 10.45
C GLY A 13 10.36 -11.11 9.15
N SER A 14 9.10 -10.68 9.16
CA SER A 14 8.32 -10.52 7.93
C SER A 14 9.07 -9.58 6.97
N PRO A 15 9.10 -9.87 5.64
CA PRO A 15 9.73 -8.99 4.66
C PRO A 15 9.08 -7.61 4.60
N ILE A 16 7.86 -7.49 5.13
CA ILE A 16 7.13 -6.24 5.31
C ILE A 16 6.84 -6.06 6.80
N ALA A 17 7.20 -4.92 7.37
CA ALA A 17 6.93 -4.59 8.76
C ALA A 17 5.42 -4.50 9.01
N LEU A 18 4.89 -5.38 9.86
CA LEU A 18 3.46 -5.45 10.17
C LEU A 18 2.93 -4.18 10.84
N SER A 19 3.79 -3.41 11.51
CA SER A 19 3.43 -2.11 12.12
C SER A 19 3.13 -1.03 11.08
N LEU A 20 3.41 -1.24 9.79
CA LEU A 20 2.99 -0.30 8.74
C LEU A 20 1.46 -0.21 8.66
N PHE A 21 0.75 -1.30 8.93
CA PHE A 21 -0.72 -1.34 8.90
C PHE A 21 -1.36 -0.54 10.04
N ASP A 22 -0.60 -0.23 11.11
CA ASP A 22 -1.05 0.67 12.17
C ASP A 22 -1.30 2.08 11.60
N ARG A 23 -0.53 2.51 10.57
CA ARG A 23 -0.75 3.79 9.89
C ARG A 23 -2.09 3.88 9.17
N VAL A 24 -2.60 2.74 8.68
CA VAL A 24 -3.93 2.68 8.07
C VAL A 24 -5.00 2.85 9.14
N SER A 25 -4.78 2.25 10.31
CA SER A 25 -5.66 2.39 11.48
C SER A 25 -5.67 3.84 12.00
N ASP A 26 -4.50 4.47 12.11
CA ASP A 26 -4.37 5.89 12.47
C ASP A 26 -5.16 6.78 11.49
N TYR A 27 -5.06 6.50 10.18
CA TYR A 27 -5.80 7.26 9.18
C TYR A 27 -7.31 7.02 9.27
N ALA A 28 -7.74 5.77 9.48
CA ALA A 28 -9.14 5.41 9.64
C ALA A 28 -9.76 6.12 10.86
N GLU A 29 -9.05 6.17 11.99
CA GLU A 29 -9.47 6.92 13.18
C GLU A 29 -9.54 8.42 12.89
N ALA A 30 -8.59 8.97 12.13
CA ALA A 30 -8.63 10.38 11.74
C ALA A 30 -9.85 10.72 10.89
N LEU A 31 -10.28 9.81 10.00
CA LEU A 31 -11.51 9.95 9.21
C LEU A 31 -12.76 9.90 10.10
N GLU A 32 -12.80 8.95 11.04
CA GLU A 32 -13.90 8.76 12.00
C GLU A 32 -14.08 9.99 12.92
N THR A 33 -12.97 10.50 13.46
CA THR A 33 -12.95 11.67 14.37
C THR A 33 -13.06 13.01 13.65
N GLY A 34 -12.90 13.03 12.32
CA GLY A 34 -12.95 14.22 11.49
C GLY A 34 -11.72 15.11 11.55
N THR A 35 -10.59 14.56 12.00
CA THR A 35 -9.28 15.21 11.92
C THR A 35 -8.61 15.02 10.55
N ALA A 36 -9.10 14.09 9.72
CA ALA A 36 -8.77 13.94 8.31
C ALA A 36 -9.99 14.21 7.39
N ASP A 37 -9.70 14.62 6.16
CA ASP A 37 -10.68 14.92 5.12
C ASP A 37 -10.17 14.36 3.78
N ILE A 38 -10.98 13.49 3.16
CA ILE A 38 -10.65 12.85 1.87
C ILE A 38 -10.69 13.83 0.69
N GLY A 39 -11.35 14.98 0.84
CA GLY A 39 -11.41 16.01 -0.20
C GLY A 39 -10.18 16.93 -0.22
N LYS A 40 -9.22 16.71 0.69
CA LYS A 40 -8.00 17.52 0.78
C LYS A 40 -6.78 16.77 0.27
N PRO A 41 -5.81 17.47 -0.34
CA PRO A 41 -4.52 16.90 -0.69
C PRO A 41 -3.87 16.15 0.48
N LEU A 42 -3.31 14.98 0.19
CA LEU A 42 -2.55 14.23 1.16
C LEU A 42 -1.09 14.72 1.16
N THR A 43 -0.49 14.79 2.35
CA THR A 43 0.90 15.23 2.53
C THR A 43 1.79 14.03 2.80
N ASP A 44 3.12 14.22 2.75
CA ASP A 44 4.07 13.17 3.13
C ASP A 44 3.92 12.70 4.59
N ALA A 45 3.28 13.51 5.44
CA ALA A 45 3.00 13.16 6.83
C ALA A 45 1.64 12.45 7.01
N THR A 46 0.79 12.40 5.98
CA THR A 46 -0.51 11.75 6.08
C THR A 46 -0.30 10.24 6.29
N PRO A 47 -0.88 9.61 7.33
CA PRO A 47 -0.55 8.23 7.68
C PRO A 47 -0.73 7.24 6.52
N ILE A 48 -1.74 7.41 5.68
CA ILE A 48 -1.95 6.53 4.51
C ILE A 48 -0.89 6.71 3.40
N VAL A 49 -0.33 7.91 3.26
CA VAL A 49 0.80 8.19 2.35
C VAL A 49 2.06 7.52 2.88
N VAL A 50 2.31 7.65 4.19
CA VAL A 50 3.43 6.99 4.89
C VAL A 50 3.32 5.47 4.74
N PHE A 51 2.12 4.90 4.88
CA PHE A 51 1.87 3.48 4.64
C PHE A 51 2.29 3.07 3.23
N CYS A 52 1.77 3.73 2.19
CA CYS A 52 2.05 3.38 0.79
C CYS A 52 3.56 3.48 0.49
N GLN A 53 4.21 4.58 0.87
CA GLN A 53 5.63 4.78 0.64
C GLN A 53 6.49 3.69 1.28
N ASN A 54 6.23 3.36 2.55
CA ASN A 54 7.04 2.38 3.28
C ASN A 54 6.72 0.94 2.86
N PHE A 55 5.45 0.63 2.59
CA PHE A 55 5.05 -0.68 2.11
C PHE A 55 5.77 -1.00 0.79
N PHE A 56 5.69 -0.10 -0.20
CA PHE A 56 6.33 -0.33 -1.48
C PHE A 56 7.85 -0.25 -1.40
N ALA A 57 8.43 0.63 -0.59
CA ALA A 57 9.88 0.62 -0.36
C ALA A 57 10.36 -0.76 0.14
N GLN A 58 9.65 -1.36 1.11
CA GLN A 58 10.00 -2.68 1.64
C GLN A 58 9.70 -3.81 0.65
N LEU A 59 8.60 -3.76 -0.10
CA LEU A 59 8.31 -4.74 -1.15
C LEU A 59 9.43 -4.75 -2.20
N PHE A 60 9.79 -3.58 -2.72
CA PHE A 60 10.81 -3.44 -3.75
C PHE A 60 12.21 -3.81 -3.24
N GLN A 61 12.54 -3.46 -2.00
CA GLN A 61 13.84 -3.79 -1.41
C GLN A 61 13.94 -5.26 -1.01
N ASN A 62 13.00 -5.76 -0.21
CA ASN A 62 13.12 -7.04 0.50
C ASN A 62 12.57 -8.21 -0.31
N VAL A 63 11.61 -7.98 -1.21
CA VAL A 63 10.96 -9.05 -2.00
C VAL A 63 11.45 -9.04 -3.44
N LEU A 64 11.54 -7.86 -4.06
CA LEU A 64 11.88 -7.74 -5.48
C LEU A 64 13.38 -7.53 -5.73
N ASN A 65 14.17 -7.26 -4.68
CA ASN A 65 15.59 -6.92 -4.76
C ASN A 65 15.89 -5.81 -5.80
N ALA A 66 14.99 -4.85 -5.89
CA ALA A 66 15.01 -3.76 -6.86
C ALA A 66 14.52 -2.48 -6.15
N PRO A 67 15.34 -1.85 -5.28
CA PRO A 67 14.88 -0.74 -4.45
C PRO A 67 14.42 0.46 -5.28
N ILE A 68 13.36 1.11 -4.82
CA ILE A 68 12.84 2.37 -5.36
C ILE A 68 13.16 3.52 -4.40
N ARG A 69 13.26 4.74 -4.94
CA ARG A 69 13.50 5.96 -4.12
C ARG A 69 12.22 6.72 -3.79
N SER A 70 11.21 6.58 -4.64
CA SER A 70 9.96 7.33 -4.61
C SER A 70 8.89 6.58 -5.40
N ILE A 71 7.63 6.97 -5.19
CA ILE A 71 6.49 6.55 -6.00
C ILE A 71 6.37 7.58 -7.13
N ASP A 72 6.83 7.21 -8.32
CA ASP A 72 6.93 8.09 -9.49
C ASP A 72 6.96 7.27 -10.79
N ALA A 73 7.04 7.97 -11.93
CA ALA A 73 7.08 7.37 -13.25
C ALA A 73 8.26 6.39 -13.45
N ARG A 74 9.40 6.62 -12.79
CA ARG A 74 10.56 5.71 -12.87
C ARG A 74 10.29 4.42 -12.11
N ALA A 75 9.72 4.52 -10.91
CA ALA A 75 9.31 3.35 -10.14
C ALA A 75 8.22 2.56 -10.87
N LYS A 76 7.29 3.25 -11.55
CA LYS A 76 6.27 2.63 -12.41
C LYS A 76 6.90 1.79 -13.53
N GLU A 77 7.85 2.37 -14.28
CA GLU A 77 8.54 1.65 -15.37
C GLU A 77 9.28 0.40 -14.85
N GLN A 78 9.91 0.53 -13.68
CA GLN A 78 10.56 -0.60 -13.01
C GLN A 78 9.56 -1.69 -12.60
N ALA A 79 8.42 -1.30 -12.04
CA ALA A 79 7.34 -2.22 -11.67
C ALA A 79 6.79 -2.98 -12.90
N ALA A 80 6.52 -2.25 -13.99
CA ALA A 80 6.03 -2.81 -15.24
C ALA A 80 7.03 -3.82 -15.84
N THR A 81 8.33 -3.49 -15.80
CA THR A 81 9.40 -4.40 -16.26
C THR A 81 9.42 -5.69 -15.43
N ILE A 82 9.36 -5.60 -14.11
CA ILE A 82 9.33 -6.77 -13.21
C ILE A 82 8.06 -7.59 -13.45
N ARG A 83 6.91 -6.94 -13.62
CA ARG A 83 5.62 -7.59 -13.88
C ARG A 83 5.65 -8.39 -15.19
N GLN A 84 6.29 -7.88 -16.23
CA GLN A 84 6.47 -8.57 -17.51
C GLN A 84 7.43 -9.76 -17.41
N GLN A 85 8.49 -9.65 -16.60
CA GLN A 85 9.44 -10.75 -16.36
C GLN A 85 8.80 -11.90 -15.59
N LYS A 86 7.84 -11.63 -14.71
CA LYS A 86 7.14 -12.61 -13.87
C LYS A 86 5.87 -13.15 -14.53
N SER A 87 6.03 -13.82 -15.68
CA SER A 87 4.91 -14.28 -16.52
C SER A 87 4.22 -15.56 -16.04
N ASP A 88 4.77 -16.26 -15.06
CA ASP A 88 4.20 -17.49 -14.51
C ASP A 88 2.91 -17.25 -13.71
N ASP A 89 2.08 -18.30 -13.62
CA ASP A 89 0.81 -18.26 -12.88
C ASP A 89 1.02 -18.13 -11.37
N ALA A 90 2.10 -18.72 -10.83
CA ALA A 90 2.45 -18.61 -9.41
C ALA A 90 2.73 -17.14 -9.00
N SER A 91 3.22 -16.33 -9.94
CA SER A 91 3.44 -14.89 -9.75
C SER A 91 2.20 -14.02 -10.00
N ALA A 92 1.04 -14.58 -10.37
CA ALA A 92 -0.16 -13.78 -10.68
C ALA A 92 -0.59 -12.83 -9.53
N PRO A 93 -0.59 -13.24 -8.25
CA PRO A 93 -0.92 -12.34 -7.13
C PRO A 93 0.07 -11.18 -7.00
N LEU A 94 1.37 -11.44 -7.18
CA LEU A 94 2.40 -10.40 -7.17
C LEU A 94 2.26 -9.46 -8.38
N ARG A 95 1.91 -9.99 -9.57
CA ARG A 95 1.64 -9.17 -10.75
C ARG A 95 0.45 -8.23 -10.53
N ARG A 96 -0.60 -8.67 -9.83
CA ARG A 96 -1.73 -7.81 -9.45
C ARG A 96 -1.29 -6.68 -8.52
N LEU A 97 -0.48 -7.00 -7.50
CA LEU A 97 0.07 -5.99 -6.59
C LEU A 97 0.95 -4.96 -7.31
N LEU A 98 1.74 -5.39 -8.29
CA LEU A 98 2.53 -4.49 -9.13
C LEU A 98 1.66 -3.64 -10.06
N ALA A 99 0.56 -4.16 -10.59
CA ALA A 99 -0.37 -3.39 -11.41
C ALA A 99 -1.03 -2.26 -10.59
N VAL A 100 -1.48 -2.55 -9.36
CA VAL A 100 -2.02 -1.52 -8.46
C VAL A 100 -0.96 -0.47 -8.10
N PHE A 101 0.30 -0.87 -7.95
CA PHE A 101 1.40 0.08 -7.77
C PHE A 101 1.62 0.98 -8.99
N GLU A 102 1.50 0.45 -10.20
CA GLU A 102 1.62 1.23 -11.43
C GLU A 102 0.53 2.30 -11.52
N GLU A 103 -0.72 1.96 -11.15
CA GLU A 103 -1.84 2.90 -11.05
C GLU A 103 -1.59 3.95 -9.95
N LEU A 104 -1.06 3.52 -8.80
CA LEU A 104 -0.68 4.43 -7.71
C LEU A 104 0.32 5.49 -8.18
N CYS A 105 1.31 5.10 -8.97
CA CYS A 105 2.28 6.03 -9.54
C CYS A 105 1.66 7.08 -10.46
N ASP A 106 0.58 6.75 -11.17
CA ASP A 106 -0.12 7.69 -12.06
C ASP A 106 -0.88 8.75 -11.26
N GLU A 107 -1.53 8.34 -10.17
CA GLU A 107 -2.33 9.25 -9.33
C GLU A 107 -1.51 10.00 -8.28
N TRP A 108 -0.26 9.57 -8.02
CA TRP A 108 0.52 10.01 -6.86
C TRP A 108 0.72 11.52 -6.76
N GLN A 109 0.93 12.20 -7.89
CA GLN A 109 1.09 13.67 -7.91
C GLN A 109 -0.24 14.39 -7.65
N ASP A 110 -1.34 13.85 -8.16
CA ASP A 110 -2.67 14.44 -8.07
C ASP A 110 -3.24 14.34 -6.65
N VAL A 111 -3.11 13.16 -6.04
CA VAL A 111 -3.49 12.87 -4.64
C VAL A 111 -2.72 13.76 -3.66
N ARG A 112 -1.47 14.11 -4.00
CA ARG A 112 -0.64 15.03 -3.21
C ARG A 112 -0.90 16.50 -3.48
N GLY A 113 -1.84 16.82 -4.36
CA GLY A 113 -2.20 18.20 -4.72
C GLY A 113 -1.09 18.94 -5.46
N LEU A 114 -0.17 18.22 -6.11
CA LEU A 114 0.91 18.79 -6.92
C LEU A 114 0.45 19.14 -8.35
N SER A 115 -0.76 18.72 -8.71
CA SER A 115 -1.41 19.00 -10.00
C SER A 115 -2.59 19.97 -9.92
N TYR A 116 -3.14 20.31 -11.09
CA TYR A 116 -4.30 21.20 -11.26
C TYR A 116 -5.52 20.76 -10.43
N VAL A 117 -6.26 21.75 -9.92
CA VAL A 117 -7.35 21.58 -8.93
C VAL A 117 -8.47 20.65 -9.41
N TRP A 118 -8.77 20.61 -10.71
CA TRP A 118 -9.89 19.82 -11.23
C TRP A 118 -9.59 18.32 -11.32
N TYR A 119 -8.34 17.93 -11.62
CA TYR A 119 -7.92 16.53 -11.60
C TYR A 119 -7.83 15.98 -10.18
N ARG A 120 -7.49 16.85 -9.22
CA ARG A 120 -7.29 16.51 -7.82
C ARG A 120 -8.49 15.89 -7.14
N HIS A 121 -9.69 16.45 -7.32
CA HIS A 121 -10.90 15.91 -6.67
C HIS A 121 -11.18 14.49 -7.14
N ARG A 122 -11.10 14.27 -8.46
CA ARG A 122 -11.27 12.96 -9.07
C ARG A 122 -10.20 11.98 -8.59
N ALA A 123 -8.94 12.38 -8.56
CA ALA A 123 -7.85 11.52 -8.10
C ALA A 123 -7.97 11.16 -6.62
N LEU A 124 -8.41 12.09 -5.76
CA LEU A 124 -8.69 11.79 -4.35
C LEU A 124 -9.85 10.80 -4.20
N ASP A 125 -10.93 10.98 -4.96
CA ASP A 125 -12.06 10.06 -4.97
C ASP A 125 -11.64 8.66 -5.47
N GLU A 126 -10.91 8.59 -6.59
CA GLU A 126 -10.38 7.34 -7.17
C GLU A 126 -9.41 6.64 -6.19
N PHE A 127 -8.49 7.39 -5.58
CA PHE A 127 -7.55 6.89 -4.58
C PHE A 127 -8.26 6.27 -3.38
N HIS A 128 -9.26 6.96 -2.82
CA HIS A 128 -9.95 6.51 -1.62
C HIS A 128 -10.99 5.41 -1.87
N ALA A 129 -11.69 5.45 -3.01
CA ALA A 129 -12.80 4.55 -3.32
C ALA A 129 -12.39 3.29 -4.10
N THR A 130 -11.31 3.35 -4.88
CA THR A 130 -10.89 2.26 -5.77
C THR A 130 -9.49 1.78 -5.41
N LEU A 131 -8.51 2.67 -5.47
CA LEU A 131 -7.10 2.29 -5.41
C LEU A 131 -6.69 1.68 -4.07
N LEU A 132 -7.06 2.30 -2.95
CA LEU A 132 -6.74 1.77 -1.62
C LEU A 132 -7.42 0.41 -1.34
N PRO A 133 -8.73 0.23 -1.59
CA PRO A 133 -9.36 -1.09 -1.54
C PRO A 133 -8.64 -2.15 -2.39
N ASP A 134 -8.34 -1.83 -3.65
CA ASP A 134 -7.66 -2.76 -4.57
C ASP A 134 -6.23 -3.09 -4.08
N LEU A 135 -5.54 -2.12 -3.48
CA LEU A 135 -4.25 -2.31 -2.84
C LEU A 135 -4.35 -3.31 -1.69
N PHE A 136 -5.30 -3.16 -0.77
CA PHE A 136 -5.45 -4.08 0.35
C PHE A 136 -5.82 -5.50 -0.09
N GLU A 137 -6.68 -5.62 -1.11
CA GLU A 137 -7.02 -6.92 -1.68
C GLU A 137 -5.79 -7.57 -2.35
N ALA A 138 -5.02 -6.80 -3.13
CA ALA A 138 -3.82 -7.29 -3.78
C ALA A 138 -2.73 -7.70 -2.78
N ILE A 139 -2.54 -6.95 -1.70
CA ILE A 139 -1.61 -7.29 -0.61
C ILE A 139 -2.05 -8.60 0.05
N THR A 140 -3.33 -8.73 0.40
CA THR A 140 -3.87 -9.94 1.05
C THR A 140 -3.71 -11.17 0.15
N SER A 141 -4.05 -11.03 -1.14
CA SER A 141 -3.91 -12.09 -2.14
C SER A 141 -2.46 -12.52 -2.33
N TRP A 142 -1.54 -11.55 -2.47
CA TRP A 142 -0.11 -11.84 -2.56
C TRP A 142 0.43 -12.50 -1.29
N ALA A 143 0.10 -11.98 -0.11
CA ALA A 143 0.54 -12.53 1.17
C ALA A 143 0.07 -13.97 1.37
N ASN A 144 -1.17 -14.29 1.00
CA ASN A 144 -1.68 -15.67 1.02
C ASN A 144 -0.92 -16.58 0.05
N ALA A 145 -0.59 -16.11 -1.15
CA ALA A 145 0.11 -16.89 -2.16
C ALA A 145 1.56 -17.24 -1.77
N VAL A 146 2.17 -16.45 -0.87
CA VAL A 146 3.51 -16.71 -0.33
C VAL A 146 3.46 -17.28 1.11
N ASP A 147 2.31 -17.80 1.53
CA ASP A 147 2.06 -18.39 2.86
C ASP A 147 2.39 -17.46 4.05
N HIS A 148 2.28 -16.16 3.86
CA HIS A 148 2.57 -15.15 4.89
C HIS A 148 1.29 -14.72 5.63
N GLN A 149 0.70 -15.63 6.40
CA GLN A 149 -0.62 -15.47 7.04
C GLN A 149 -0.75 -14.20 7.91
N ASP A 150 0.28 -13.87 8.70
CA ASP A 150 0.26 -12.65 9.54
C ASP A 150 0.11 -11.37 8.72
N LEU A 151 0.71 -11.33 7.53
CA LEU A 151 0.66 -10.18 6.64
C LEU A 151 -0.71 -10.07 5.96
N ALA A 152 -1.25 -11.21 5.51
CA ALA A 152 -2.60 -11.28 4.97
C ALA A 152 -3.64 -10.83 5.99
N GLN A 153 -3.54 -11.32 7.24
CA GLN A 153 -4.44 -10.93 8.32
C GLN A 153 -4.32 -9.43 8.64
N ARG A 154 -3.10 -8.87 8.70
CA ARG A 154 -2.91 -7.45 8.97
C ARG A 154 -3.46 -6.56 7.86
N SER A 155 -3.30 -6.96 6.60
CA SER A 155 -3.89 -6.26 5.46
C SER A 155 -5.42 -6.27 5.51
N ALA A 156 -6.03 -7.42 5.77
CA ALA A 156 -7.49 -7.53 5.89
C ALA A 156 -8.07 -6.70 7.06
N LEU A 157 -7.38 -6.67 8.20
CA LEU A 157 -7.78 -5.84 9.34
C LEU A 157 -7.65 -4.33 9.03
N ALA A 158 -6.58 -3.94 8.35
CA ALA A 158 -6.37 -2.55 7.93
C ALA A 158 -7.44 -2.09 6.93
N GLU A 159 -7.80 -2.95 5.97
CA GLU A 159 -8.88 -2.70 5.02
C GLU A 159 -10.22 -2.49 5.73
N ALA A 160 -10.56 -3.37 6.69
CA ALA A 160 -11.79 -3.27 7.46
C ALA A 160 -11.84 -1.99 8.31
N ALA A 161 -10.73 -1.63 8.96
CA ALA A 161 -10.61 -0.39 9.71
C ALA A 161 -10.81 0.83 8.79
N TYR A 162 -10.12 0.85 7.65
CA TYR A 162 -10.21 1.91 6.66
C TYR A 162 -11.64 2.09 6.12
N LYS A 163 -12.32 0.99 5.75
CA LYS A 163 -13.73 1.00 5.33
C LYS A 163 -14.65 1.55 6.41
N LYS A 164 -14.44 1.16 7.68
CA LYS A 164 -15.19 1.72 8.81
C LYS A 164 -14.99 3.24 8.93
N GLY A 165 -13.75 3.71 8.82
CA GLY A 165 -13.42 5.14 8.86
C GLY A 165 -14.11 5.94 7.74
N LEU A 166 -14.12 5.42 6.51
CA LEU A 166 -14.84 6.03 5.39
C LEU A 166 -16.36 6.08 5.64
N MET A 167 -16.96 4.99 6.12
CA MET A 167 -18.40 4.97 6.42
C MET A 167 -18.76 5.98 7.50
N ALA A 168 -17.93 6.13 8.54
CA ALA A 168 -18.13 7.11 9.60
C ALA A 168 -18.05 8.54 9.06
N LEU A 169 -17.08 8.83 8.19
CA LEU A 169 -16.97 10.11 7.49
C LEU A 169 -18.22 10.39 6.65
N SER A 170 -18.67 9.45 5.82
CA SER A 170 -19.88 9.62 5.00
C SER A 170 -21.12 9.89 5.87
N ALA A 171 -21.28 9.16 6.97
CA ALA A 171 -22.38 9.35 7.90
C ALA A 171 -22.35 10.73 8.60
N ARG A 172 -21.15 11.28 8.84
CA ARG A 172 -20.98 12.63 9.40
C ARG A 172 -21.31 13.70 8.38
N LEU A 173 -20.85 13.55 7.14
CA LEU A 173 -21.15 14.49 6.05
C LEU A 173 -22.64 14.52 5.69
N ALA A 174 -23.34 13.39 5.78
CA ALA A 174 -24.78 13.33 5.54
C ALA A 174 -25.64 14.03 6.62
N LYS A 175 -25.06 14.33 7.78
CA LYS A 175 -25.72 15.01 8.91
C LYS A 175 -25.39 16.50 9.00
N ALA A 176 -24.41 16.97 8.25
CA ALA A 176 -23.96 18.36 8.19
C ALA A 176 -24.77 19.14 7.15
#